data_AF-A0A6G1DKG3-F1
#
_entry.id   AF-A0A6G1DKG3-F1
#
_cell.length_a   1.000
_cell.length_b   1.000
_cell.length_c   1.000
_cell.angle_alpha   90.00
_cell.angle_beta   90.00
_cell.angle_gamma   90.00
#
_symmetry.space_group_name_H-M   'P 1'
#
loop_
_entity.id
_entity.type
_entity.pdbx_description
1 polymer ?
#
loop_
_entity_poly.entity_id
_entity_poly.type
_entity_poly.pdbx_seq_one_letter_code
_entity_poly.pdbx_strand_id
1 'polypeptide(L)'
;MTHLEDDIVALMRRVIDMLGILRKEIKVELDGHVLPDYCFPDYVDLYLQFASRERSQNVPRVYQKLNWSWEGLGTNTFEKGRQYFKDIAIDQRHFIWVDEEDDKAIEIAFSNKQVEERKE
;
A
#
# COMPACT_ATOMS: atom_id res chain seq x y z
N MET A 1 -10.97 7.70 -27.77
CA MET A 1 -10.49 6.77 -26.73
C MET A 1 -11.60 5.78 -26.44
N THR A 2 -11.44 4.52 -26.82
CA THR A 2 -12.45 3.46 -26.60
C THR A 2 -12.02 2.45 -25.52
N HIS A 3 -10.84 2.64 -24.96
CA HIS A 3 -10.24 1.80 -23.93
C HIS A 3 -9.29 2.67 -23.09
N LEU A 4 -9.13 2.28 -21.81
CA LEU A 4 -8.11 2.83 -20.93
C LEU A 4 -6.81 2.06 -21.17
N GLU A 5 -5.68 2.76 -21.07
CA GLU A 5 -4.36 2.16 -21.16
C GLU A 5 -4.07 1.29 -19.92
N ASP A 6 -3.27 0.23 -20.08
CA ASP A 6 -3.04 -0.79 -19.05
C ASP A 6 -2.43 -0.23 -17.76
N ASP A 7 -1.63 0.84 -17.86
CA ASP A 7 -1.04 1.56 -16.74
C ASP A 7 -2.09 2.37 -15.96
N ILE A 8 -3.07 2.97 -16.65
CA ILE A 8 -4.23 3.63 -16.02
C ILE A 8 -5.11 2.59 -15.31
N VAL A 9 -5.34 1.42 -15.94
CA VAL A 9 -6.06 0.32 -15.30
C VAL A 9 -5.28 -0.22 -14.10
N ALA A 10 -3.95 -0.31 -14.19
CA ALA A 10 -3.10 -0.67 -13.06
C ALA A 10 -3.17 0.37 -11.94
N LEU A 11 -3.25 1.66 -12.26
CA LEU A 11 -3.44 2.73 -11.29
C LEU A 11 -4.81 2.64 -10.61
N MET A 12 -5.87 2.24 -11.33
CA MET A 12 -7.20 2.01 -10.75
C MET A 12 -7.21 0.87 -9.73
N ARG A 13 -6.22 -0.03 -9.73
CA ARG A 13 -6.06 -1.00 -8.64
C ARG A 13 -5.78 -0.34 -7.29
N ARG A 14 -5.39 0.93 -7.24
CA ARG A 14 -5.30 1.70 -5.98
C ARG A 14 -6.65 1.88 -5.28
N VAL A 15 -7.78 1.66 -5.94
CA VAL A 15 -9.08 1.58 -5.26
C VAL A 15 -9.09 0.47 -4.21
N ILE A 16 -8.29 -0.58 -4.41
CA ILE A 16 -8.11 -1.67 -3.43
C ILE A 16 -7.40 -1.16 -2.16
N ASP A 17 -6.54 -0.14 -2.26
CA ASP A 17 -5.88 0.50 -1.10
C ASP A 17 -6.92 1.06 -0.13
N MET A 18 -8.01 1.64 -0.64
CA MET A 18 -9.11 2.16 0.17
C MET A 18 -9.78 1.07 1.01
N LEU A 19 -9.83 -0.17 0.51
CA LEU A 19 -10.38 -1.31 1.27
C LEU A 19 -9.49 -1.69 2.46
N GLY A 20 -8.19 -1.45 2.38
CA GLY A 20 -7.25 -1.77 3.45
C GLY A 20 -7.15 -0.71 4.54
N ILE A 21 -7.35 0.57 4.19
CA ILE A 21 -7.11 1.71 5.10
C ILE A 21 -8.39 2.31 5.69
N LEU A 22 -9.52 2.19 5.00
CA LEU A 22 -10.77 2.77 5.47
C LEU A 22 -11.36 1.94 6.60
N ARG A 23 -12.14 2.62 7.45
CA ARG A 23 -12.87 1.93 8.50
C ARG A 23 -14.00 1.07 7.91
N LYS A 24 -14.34 -0.03 8.59
CA LYS A 24 -15.31 -1.03 8.13
C LYS A 24 -16.71 -0.47 7.85
N GLU A 25 -17.02 0.71 8.37
CA GLU A 25 -18.30 1.38 8.16
C GLU A 25 -18.39 2.06 6.78
N ILE A 26 -17.27 2.25 6.08
CA ILE A 26 -17.22 2.88 4.76
C ILE A 26 -17.24 1.80 3.67
N LYS A 27 -18.26 1.86 2.81
CA LYS A 27 -18.39 0.98 1.65
C LYS A 27 -17.68 1.60 0.46
N VAL A 28 -16.85 0.81 -0.21
CA VAL A 28 -16.16 1.21 -1.44
C VAL A 28 -16.85 0.53 -2.62
N GLU A 29 -17.04 1.29 -3.69
CA GLU A 29 -17.69 0.83 -4.92
C GLU A 29 -16.76 1.08 -6.10
N LEU A 30 -16.69 0.12 -7.02
CA LEU A 30 -15.99 0.23 -8.30
C LEU A 30 -16.93 -0.23 -9.41
N ASP A 31 -17.13 0.61 -10.43
CA ASP A 31 -17.99 0.34 -11.58
C ASP A 31 -19.42 -0.11 -11.25
N GLY A 32 -20.05 0.48 -10.22
CA GLY A 32 -21.41 0.10 -9.82
C GLY A 32 -21.47 -1.08 -8.83
N HIS A 33 -20.32 -1.68 -8.50
CA HIS A 33 -20.24 -2.87 -7.65
C HIS A 33 -19.57 -2.55 -6.32
N VAL A 34 -20.30 -2.77 -5.23
CA VAL A 34 -19.76 -2.66 -3.88
C VAL A 34 -18.74 -3.77 -3.67
N LEU A 35 -17.52 -3.36 -3.33
CA LEU A 35 -16.41 -4.28 -3.08
C LEU A 35 -16.57 -4.95 -1.70
N PRO A 36 -15.99 -6.14 -1.49
CA PRO A 36 -16.04 -6.83 -0.21
C PRO A 36 -15.41 -6.01 0.91
N ASP A 37 -15.90 -6.20 2.13
CA ASP A 37 -15.28 -5.62 3.32
C ASP A 37 -13.94 -6.31 3.57
N TYR A 38 -12.84 -5.68 3.16
CA TYR A 38 -11.51 -6.08 3.61
C TYR A 38 -11.15 -5.36 4.89
N CYS A 39 -10.35 -6.03 5.73
CA CYS A 39 -9.57 -5.34 6.73
C CYS A 39 -8.11 -5.23 6.27
N PHE A 40 -7.34 -4.36 6.92
CA PHE A 40 -5.94 -4.15 6.60
C PHE A 40 -5.12 -5.45 6.40
N PRO A 41 -5.28 -6.51 7.24
CA PRO A 41 -4.70 -7.82 6.98
C PRO A 41 -5.05 -8.45 5.62
N ASP A 42 -6.31 -8.40 5.20
CA ASP A 42 -6.80 -9.01 3.94
C ASP A 42 -6.23 -8.26 2.74
N TYR A 43 -6.20 -6.91 2.82
CA TYR A 43 -5.54 -6.07 1.83
C TYR A 43 -4.08 -6.48 1.64
N VAL A 44 -3.34 -6.65 2.74
CA VAL A 44 -1.93 -7.05 2.67
C VAL A 44 -1.75 -8.45 2.10
N ASP A 45 -2.66 -9.38 2.38
CA ASP A 45 -2.58 -10.73 1.81
C ASP A 45 -2.63 -10.72 0.27
N LEU A 46 -3.31 -9.75 -0.35
CA LEU A 46 -3.30 -9.58 -1.81
C LEU A 46 -1.88 -9.31 -2.35
N TYR A 47 -1.09 -8.48 -1.65
CA TYR A 47 0.29 -8.17 -2.02
C TYR A 47 1.24 -9.33 -1.71
N LEU A 48 1.07 -9.99 -0.55
CA LEU A 48 1.92 -11.12 -0.16
C LEU A 48 1.70 -12.34 -1.06
N GLN A 49 0.47 -12.56 -1.54
CA GLN A 49 0.20 -13.60 -2.53
C GLN A 49 0.93 -13.33 -3.84
N PHE A 50 0.98 -12.09 -4.30
CA PHE A 50 1.75 -11.71 -5.49
C PHE A 50 3.25 -11.95 -5.28
N ALA A 51 3.81 -11.43 -4.18
CA ALA A 51 5.22 -11.60 -3.84
C ALA A 51 5.62 -13.08 -3.67
N SER A 52 4.72 -13.90 -3.11
CA SER A 52 4.95 -15.33 -2.94
C SER A 52 4.98 -16.08 -4.27
N ARG A 53 4.13 -15.71 -5.22
CA ARG A 53 4.11 -16.28 -6.58
C ARG A 53 5.37 -15.93 -7.35
N GLU A 54 5.78 -14.66 -7.30
CA GLU A 54 6.99 -14.19 -7.99
C GLU A 54 8.25 -14.86 -7.45
N ARG A 55 8.35 -15.02 -6.13
CA ARG A 55 9.51 -15.64 -5.47
C ARG A 55 9.45 -17.15 -5.37
N SER A 56 8.33 -17.78 -5.75
CA SER A 56 8.05 -19.21 -5.55
C SER A 56 8.31 -19.68 -4.09
N GLN A 57 8.08 -18.79 -3.13
CA GLN A 57 8.36 -19.00 -1.71
C GLN A 57 7.25 -18.37 -0.87
N ASN A 58 6.92 -18.99 0.27
CA ASN A 58 5.94 -18.45 1.19
C ASN A 58 6.55 -17.24 1.93
N VAL A 59 5.93 -16.07 1.81
CA VAL A 59 6.31 -14.89 2.59
C VAL A 59 5.53 -14.91 3.91
N PRO A 60 6.18 -15.09 5.07
CA PRO A 60 5.49 -15.12 6.35
C PRO A 60 4.88 -13.75 6.66
N ARG A 61 3.70 -13.76 7.28
CA ARG A 61 3.02 -12.55 7.75
C ARG A 61 2.97 -12.54 9.27
N VAL A 62 3.53 -11.50 9.88
CA VAL A 62 3.27 -11.14 11.27
C VAL A 62 2.40 -9.89 11.27
N TYR A 63 1.19 -10.02 11.79
CA TYR A 63 0.25 -8.92 11.96
C TYR A 63 0.02 -8.66 13.45
N GLN A 64 0.08 -7.38 13.84
CA GLN A 64 -0.21 -6.98 15.20
C GLN A 64 -1.02 -5.68 15.23
N LYS A 65 -2.21 -5.75 15.84
CA LYS A 65 -3.00 -4.56 16.17
C LYS A 65 -2.57 -4.03 17.53
N LEU A 66 -2.03 -2.81 17.57
CA LEU A 66 -1.52 -2.19 18.80
C LEU A 66 -2.62 -1.41 19.53
N ASN A 67 -3.43 -0.66 18.78
CA ASN A 67 -4.59 0.08 19.30
C ASN A 67 -5.57 0.44 18.16
N TRP A 68 -6.48 1.39 18.39
CA TRP A 68 -7.50 1.79 17.43
C TRP A 68 -6.96 2.57 16.21
N SER A 69 -5.75 3.15 16.31
CA SER A 69 -5.12 3.95 15.25
C SER A 69 -3.89 3.28 14.64
N TRP A 70 -3.33 2.24 15.29
CA TRP A 70 -2.05 1.66 14.90
C TRP A 70 -2.15 0.15 14.70
N GLU A 71 -1.87 -0.27 13.47
CA GLU A 71 -1.75 -1.65 13.04
C GLU A 71 -0.38 -1.84 12.38
N GLY A 72 0.30 -2.91 12.75
CA GLY A 72 1.66 -3.21 12.36
C GLY A 72 1.74 -4.48 11.53
N LEU A 73 2.53 -4.44 10.46
CA LEU A 73 2.77 -5.61 9.64
C LEU A 73 4.27 -5.77 9.37
N GLY A 74 4.74 -7.01 9.47
CA GLY A 74 6.11 -7.37 9.17
C GLY A 74 6.18 -8.73 8.49
N THR A 75 7.11 -8.87 7.55
CA THR A 75 7.45 -10.16 6.93
C THR A 75 8.63 -10.85 7.61
N ASN A 76 9.12 -10.27 8.70
CA ASN A 76 10.16 -10.83 9.56
C ASN A 76 9.53 -11.70 10.66
N THR A 77 10.34 -12.54 11.32
CA THR A 77 9.89 -13.36 12.46
C THR A 77 9.27 -12.50 13.57
N PHE A 78 8.39 -13.10 14.37
CA PHE A 78 7.67 -12.42 15.45
C PHE A 78 8.59 -11.68 16.43
N GLU A 79 9.78 -12.24 16.71
CA GLU A 79 10.80 -11.63 17.57
C GLU A 79 11.35 -10.33 16.97
N LYS A 80 11.69 -10.35 15.68
CA LYS A 80 12.18 -9.18 14.94
C LYS A 80 11.10 -8.11 14.79
N GLY A 81 9.87 -8.51 14.50
CA GLY A 81 8.73 -7.59 14.42
C GLY A 81 8.48 -6.90 15.77
N ARG A 82 8.50 -7.65 16.87
CA ARG A 82 8.36 -7.08 18.22
C ARG A 82 9.50 -6.12 18.56
N GLN A 83 10.73 -6.43 18.17
CA GLN A 83 11.86 -5.53 18.39
C GLN A 83 11.72 -4.24 17.59
N TYR A 84 11.34 -4.32 16.31
CA TYR A 84 11.03 -3.15 15.48
C TYR A 84 9.97 -2.24 16.13
N PHE A 85 8.87 -2.80 16.65
CA PHE A 85 7.82 -1.98 17.29
C PHE A 85 8.25 -1.38 18.64
N LYS A 86 9.20 -1.98 19.36
CA LYS A 86 9.80 -1.35 20.55
C LYS A 86 10.64 -0.14 20.16
N ASP A 87 11.34 -0.24 19.03
CA ASP A 87 12.26 0.78 18.53
C ASP A 87 11.60 1.68 17.47
N ILE A 88 10.26 1.68 17.37
CA ILE A 88 9.54 2.43 16.33
C ILE A 88 9.84 3.93 16.37
N ALA A 89 10.13 4.48 17.56
CA ALA A 89 10.53 5.88 17.70
C ALA A 89 11.91 6.19 17.11
N ILE A 90 12.78 5.18 16.99
CA ILE A 90 14.11 5.27 16.36
C ILE A 90 13.98 5.10 14.84
N ASP A 91 13.11 4.18 14.42
CA ASP A 91 12.88 3.89 13.00
C ASP A 91 11.88 4.83 12.33
N GLN A 92 11.23 5.72 13.09
CA GLN A 92 10.32 6.72 12.57
C GLN A 92 11.08 7.69 11.66
N ARG A 93 10.68 7.73 10.38
CA ARG A 93 11.15 8.73 9.41
C ARG A 93 10.08 9.79 9.24
N HIS A 94 10.46 11.05 9.45
CA HIS A 94 9.62 12.18 9.13
C HIS A 94 9.87 12.60 7.70
N PHE A 95 8.83 12.58 6.87
CA PHE A 95 8.86 13.23 5.57
C PHE A 95 8.52 14.70 5.79
N ILE A 96 9.46 15.57 5.47
CA ILE A 96 9.31 17.02 5.58
C ILE A 96 9.37 17.56 4.17
N TRP A 97 8.34 18.29 3.76
CA TRP A 97 8.38 19.06 2.53
C TRP A 97 9.40 20.18 2.69
N VAL A 98 10.40 20.19 1.81
CA VAL A 98 11.52 21.13 1.83
C VAL A 98 11.25 22.26 0.85
N ASP A 99 10.93 21.94 -0.40
CA ASP A 99 10.71 22.92 -1.47
C ASP A 99 9.97 22.36 -2.70
N GLU A 100 9.92 23.16 -3.78
CA GLU A 100 9.26 22.84 -5.05
C GLU A 100 9.87 21.64 -5.79
N GLU A 101 11.07 21.17 -5.45
CA GLU A 101 11.61 19.92 -6.01
C GLU A 101 10.84 18.70 -5.48
N ASP A 102 10.36 18.73 -4.24
CA ASP A 102 9.50 17.68 -3.69
C ASP A 102 8.17 17.62 -4.47
N ASP A 103 7.61 18.78 -4.83
CA ASP A 103 6.39 18.85 -5.64
C ASP A 103 6.60 18.22 -7.03
N LYS A 104 7.74 18.50 -7.66
CA LYS A 104 8.11 17.89 -8.94
C LYS A 104 8.35 16.40 -8.81
N ALA A 105 9.00 15.93 -7.74
CA ALA A 105 9.22 14.52 -7.49
C ALA A 105 7.91 13.76 -7.27
N ILE A 106 6.96 14.37 -6.54
CA ILE A 106 5.61 13.86 -6.36
C ILE A 106 4.87 13.83 -7.70
N GLU A 107 4.97 14.89 -8.50
CA GLU A 107 4.36 14.95 -9.82
C GLU A 107 4.92 13.86 -10.75
N ILE A 108 6.24 13.67 -10.81
CA ILE A 108 6.86 12.61 -11.60
C ILE A 108 6.42 11.23 -11.13
N ALA A 109 6.29 11.03 -9.81
CA ALA A 109 5.87 9.75 -9.25
C ALA A 109 4.40 9.40 -9.56
N PHE A 110 3.50 10.39 -9.64
CA PHE A 110 2.05 10.15 -9.68
C PHE A 110 1.33 10.70 -10.93
N SER A 111 1.98 11.53 -11.74
CA SER A 111 1.39 12.11 -12.95
C SER A 111 1.32 11.09 -14.07
N ASN A 112 0.15 10.98 -14.69
CA ASN A 112 -0.05 10.14 -15.88
C ASN A 112 0.58 10.75 -17.14
N LYS A 113 1.12 11.97 -17.07
CA LYS A 113 1.75 12.64 -18.22
C LYS A 113 3.27 12.43 -18.28
N GLN A 114 3.87 11.96 -17.20
CA GLN A 114 5.32 11.81 -17.05
C GLN A 114 5.75 10.34 -16.99
N VAL A 115 5.00 9.47 -17.68
CA VAL A 115 5.26 8.02 -17.71
C VAL A 115 6.63 7.69 -18.31
N GLU A 116 7.09 8.44 -19.30
CA GLU A 116 8.40 8.23 -19.93
C GLU A 116 9.57 8.67 -19.05
N GLU A 117 9.41 9.74 -18.27
CA GLU A 117 10.45 10.23 -17.33
C GLU A 117 10.70 9.25 -16.18
N ARG A 118 9.77 8.35 -15.90
CA ARG A 118 9.94 7.27 -14.91
C ARG A 118 10.77 6.08 -15.43
N LYS A 119 11.09 6.02 -16.73
CA LYS A 119 11.75 4.86 -17.35
C LYS A 119 13.28 5.01 -17.46
N GLU A 120 13.83 6.19 -17.19
CA GLU A 120 15.28 6.42 -17.03
C GLU A 120 15.77 6.07 -15.63
#